data_AF-A0A9D7S1H5-F1
#
_entry.id   AF-A0A9D7S1H5-F1
#
_cell.length_a   1.000
_cell.length_b   1.000
_cell.length_c   1.000
_cell.angle_alpha   90.00
_cell.angle_beta   90.00
_cell.angle_gamma   90.00
#
_symmetry.space_group_name_H-M   'P 1'
#
loop_
_entity.id
_entity.type
_entity.pdbx_description
1 polymer ?
#
loop_
_entity_poly.entity_id
_entity_poly.type
_entity_poly.pdbx_seq_one_letter_code
_entity_poly.pdbx_strand_id
1 'polypeptide(L)'
;MITQQQTDFAYQNDLVNFVDNHDRKRFLTVDTSADDKKHLHAALAFVLTARGIPTVYYGTEQYLEGGDDPDNRRRMPAFAETTTAFKLIKSLSTLRKNNEALGYGATSERWINANTYIFERKFYGSVVVVAINKAATTQNVSGLVTSLPTGTYSDYLANLVSGVSLTSTTVNGSGYNSSNFTLPANSVSVWQLDPATSSAQLGNVTPTAAQPGVKVVIAGQGFGSATGSVKFGTTAAVITSWNDQQIVATVPTIGQGVHAVTVTRSGSVTPSNAFNFTAYQAKLIPVTFTINNASPTNPGDNIYLTGNTVELGNWATTTGGAVGAMLTNASTYPNWWLTVSVPAGKVIQFKAIKIQSNGTVTWENGANHSYTVPSSGVGNVNVSWQY
;
A
#
# COMPACT_ATOMS: atom_id res chain seq x y z
N MET A 1 -10.57 11.38 -4.95
CA MET A 1 -10.42 9.99 -4.43
C MET A 1 -8.95 9.60 -4.28
N ILE A 2 -8.11 9.61 -5.33
CA ILE A 2 -6.70 9.19 -5.24
C ILE A 2 -5.91 10.05 -4.24
N THR A 3 -6.07 11.38 -4.24
CA THR A 3 -5.45 12.29 -3.26
C THR A 3 -5.90 12.04 -1.82
N GLN A 4 -7.17 11.67 -1.60
CA GLN A 4 -7.67 11.34 -0.26
C GLN A 4 -7.08 10.02 0.23
N GLN A 5 -7.04 9.00 -0.63
CA GLN A 5 -6.42 7.72 -0.29
C GLN A 5 -4.90 7.83 -0.06
N GLN A 6 -4.26 8.94 -0.46
CA GLN A 6 -2.86 9.20 -0.11
C GLN A 6 -2.66 9.50 1.39
N THR A 7 -3.69 9.94 2.09
CA THR A 7 -3.63 10.19 3.53
C THR A 7 -4.23 9.06 4.35
N ASP A 8 -5.17 8.32 3.78
CA ASP A 8 -5.94 7.29 4.52
C ASP A 8 -5.12 6.02 4.79
N PHE A 9 -4.09 5.73 3.99
CA PHE A 9 -3.27 4.52 4.11
C PHE A 9 -1.79 4.85 4.29
N ALA A 10 -1.19 4.30 5.34
CA ALA A 10 0.24 4.44 5.61
C ALA A 10 1.13 3.73 4.57
N TYR A 11 0.67 2.60 4.03
CA TYR A 11 1.40 1.77 3.07
C TYR A 11 0.58 1.56 1.79
N GLN A 12 0.35 2.62 1.02
CA GLN A 12 -0.52 2.59 -0.17
C GLN A 12 -0.07 1.59 -1.25
N ASN A 13 1.23 1.33 -1.35
CA ASN A 13 1.77 0.37 -2.32
C ASN A 13 1.51 -1.10 -1.92
N ASP A 14 1.07 -1.35 -0.69
CA ASP A 14 0.70 -2.69 -0.20
C ASP A 14 -0.81 -2.97 -0.36
N LEU A 15 -1.60 -1.97 -0.79
CA LEU A 15 -3.02 -2.17 -1.09
C LEU A 15 -3.21 -3.17 -2.22
N VAL A 16 -4.19 -4.06 -2.09
CA VAL A 16 -4.54 -5.01 -3.14
C VAL A 16 -5.69 -4.45 -3.97
N ASN A 17 -5.42 -4.18 -5.25
CA ASN A 17 -6.41 -3.64 -6.18
C ASN A 17 -6.98 -4.74 -7.06
N PHE A 18 -8.24 -4.59 -7.47
CA PHE A 18 -8.89 -5.49 -8.41
C PHE A 18 -9.97 -4.74 -9.19
N VAL A 19 -10.29 -5.26 -10.38
CA VAL A 19 -11.43 -4.77 -11.18
C VAL A 19 -12.73 -5.44 -10.72
N ASP A 20 -12.67 -6.74 -10.48
CA ASP A 20 -13.74 -7.59 -9.96
C ASP A 20 -13.15 -8.72 -9.09
N ASN A 21 -14.02 -9.50 -8.42
CA ASN A 21 -13.62 -10.63 -7.59
C ASN A 21 -14.76 -11.65 -7.44
N HIS A 22 -14.58 -12.63 -6.57
CA HIS A 22 -15.54 -13.71 -6.31
C HIS A 22 -16.80 -13.30 -5.54
N ASP A 23 -16.88 -12.06 -5.04
CA ASP A 23 -18.01 -11.53 -4.25
C ASP A 23 -18.74 -10.39 -4.97
N ARG A 24 -18.38 -10.12 -6.23
CA ARG A 24 -18.99 -9.09 -7.08
C ARG A 24 -19.27 -9.67 -8.46
N LYS A 25 -20.22 -9.05 -9.18
CA LYS A 25 -20.43 -9.34 -10.60
C LYS A 25 -19.14 -9.16 -11.39
N ARG A 26 -18.93 -10.00 -12.41
CA ARG A 26 -17.83 -9.87 -13.37
C ARG A 26 -17.94 -8.53 -14.08
N PHE A 27 -16.80 -7.90 -14.39
CA PHE A 27 -16.80 -6.58 -15.04
C PHE A 27 -17.65 -6.54 -16.31
N LEU A 28 -17.51 -7.54 -17.18
CA LEU A 28 -18.24 -7.66 -18.45
C LEU A 28 -19.76 -7.89 -18.29
N THR A 29 -20.22 -8.22 -17.08
CA THR A 29 -21.65 -8.29 -16.78
C THR A 29 -22.20 -6.97 -16.24
N VAL A 30 -21.31 -6.10 -15.74
CA VAL A 30 -21.67 -4.75 -15.27
C VAL A 30 -21.70 -3.77 -16.44
N ASP A 31 -20.70 -3.83 -17.32
CA ASP A 31 -20.65 -2.99 -18.51
C ASP A 31 -21.45 -3.63 -19.65
N THR A 32 -22.60 -3.04 -19.98
CA THR A 32 -23.49 -3.52 -21.03
C THR A 32 -23.33 -2.77 -22.37
N SER A 33 -22.30 -1.94 -22.48
CA SER A 33 -22.02 -1.18 -23.71
C SER A 33 -21.39 -2.05 -24.80
N ALA A 34 -21.41 -1.58 -26.05
CA ALA A 34 -20.75 -2.26 -27.17
C ALA A 34 -19.21 -2.22 -27.09
N ASP A 35 -18.64 -1.45 -26.15
CA ASP A 35 -17.20 -1.29 -25.93
C ASP A 35 -16.72 -1.96 -24.63
N ASP A 36 -17.56 -2.80 -24.01
CA ASP A 36 -17.31 -3.55 -22.76
C ASP A 36 -15.88 -4.12 -22.63
N LYS A 37 -15.39 -4.82 -23.64
CA LYS A 37 -14.04 -5.42 -23.64
C LYS A 37 -12.95 -4.37 -23.68
N LYS A 38 -13.17 -3.25 -24.37
CA LYS A 38 -12.20 -2.15 -24.41
C LYS A 38 -12.20 -1.38 -23.10
N HIS A 39 -13.35 -1.20 -22.46
CA HIS A 39 -13.41 -0.67 -21.10
C HIS A 39 -12.76 -1.62 -20.09
N LEU A 40 -12.89 -2.94 -20.27
CA LEU A 40 -12.13 -3.92 -19.47
C LEU A 40 -10.63 -3.77 -19.69
N HIS A 41 -10.16 -3.57 -20.93
CA HIS A 41 -8.75 -3.30 -21.20
C HIS A 41 -8.26 -2.03 -20.50
N ALA A 42 -9.05 -0.96 -20.52
CA ALA A 42 -8.77 0.26 -19.78
C ALA A 42 -8.71 0.03 -18.26
N ALA A 43 -9.65 -0.72 -17.70
CA ALA A 43 -9.68 -1.06 -16.27
C ALA A 43 -8.48 -1.94 -15.86
N LEU A 44 -8.13 -2.95 -16.66
CA LEU A 44 -6.94 -3.78 -16.48
C LEU A 44 -5.67 -2.95 -16.53
N ALA A 45 -5.54 -2.08 -17.54
CA ALA A 45 -4.39 -1.21 -17.67
C ALA A 45 -4.24 -0.29 -16.46
N PHE A 46 -5.34 0.29 -15.98
CA PHE A 46 -5.36 1.09 -14.76
C PHE A 46 -4.87 0.29 -13.56
N VAL A 47 -5.47 -0.87 -13.26
CA VAL A 47 -5.11 -1.66 -12.08
C VAL A 47 -3.66 -2.16 -12.14
N LEU A 48 -3.17 -2.56 -13.32
CA LEU A 48 -1.80 -3.03 -13.51
C LEU A 48 -0.73 -1.94 -13.39
N THR A 49 -1.09 -0.67 -13.60
CA THR A 49 -0.16 0.47 -13.59
C THR A 49 -0.39 1.46 -12.44
N ALA A 50 -1.50 1.35 -11.71
CA ALA A 50 -1.74 2.08 -10.47
C ALA A 50 -0.85 1.59 -9.32
N ARG A 51 -0.74 2.41 -8.26
CA ARG A 51 -0.11 2.04 -6.97
C ARG A 51 -0.84 0.85 -6.34
N GLY A 52 -0.18 0.06 -5.50
CA GLY A 52 -0.79 -1.15 -4.92
C GLY A 52 -0.61 -2.39 -5.81
N ILE A 53 -0.85 -3.57 -5.26
CA ILE A 53 -0.65 -4.89 -5.88
C ILE A 53 -1.88 -5.27 -6.72
N PRO A 54 -1.77 -5.41 -8.05
CA PRO A 54 -2.89 -5.80 -8.90
C PRO A 54 -3.25 -7.28 -8.72
N THR A 55 -4.54 -7.54 -8.51
CA THR A 55 -5.15 -8.87 -8.55
C THR A 55 -6.09 -8.95 -9.74
N VAL A 56 -5.86 -9.94 -10.61
CA VAL A 56 -6.73 -10.25 -11.75
C VAL A 56 -7.52 -11.51 -11.40
N TYR A 57 -8.85 -11.45 -11.48
CA TYR A 57 -9.71 -12.59 -11.20
C TYR A 57 -9.67 -13.61 -12.36
N TYR A 58 -9.67 -14.91 -12.06
CA TYR A 58 -9.42 -15.95 -13.07
C TYR A 58 -10.43 -15.87 -14.22
N GLY A 59 -9.96 -15.96 -15.46
CA GLY A 59 -10.83 -15.93 -16.64
C GLY A 59 -11.18 -14.53 -17.13
N THR A 60 -10.79 -13.46 -16.43
CA THR A 60 -10.91 -12.08 -16.93
C THR A 60 -10.17 -11.91 -18.26
N GLU A 61 -9.01 -12.52 -18.41
CA GLU A 61 -8.23 -12.55 -19.65
C GLU A 61 -8.85 -13.39 -20.77
N GLN A 62 -9.84 -14.24 -20.43
CA GLN A 62 -10.67 -15.01 -21.35
C GLN A 62 -12.06 -14.38 -21.55
N TYR A 63 -12.29 -13.17 -21.04
CA TYR A 63 -13.56 -12.46 -21.10
C TYR A 63 -14.72 -13.22 -20.44
N LEU A 64 -14.47 -13.87 -19.31
CA LEU A 64 -15.50 -14.59 -18.56
C LEU A 64 -16.51 -13.64 -17.93
N GLU A 65 -17.78 -13.80 -18.29
CA GLU A 65 -18.95 -13.12 -17.73
C GLU A 65 -19.56 -13.89 -16.55
N GLY A 66 -20.38 -13.22 -15.74
CA GLY A 66 -21.10 -13.80 -14.61
C GLY A 66 -21.72 -12.75 -13.68
N GLY A 67 -22.94 -13.00 -13.23
CA GLY A 67 -23.70 -12.20 -12.26
C GLY A 67 -23.17 -12.31 -10.82
N ASP A 68 -24.05 -12.26 -9.83
CA ASP A 68 -23.67 -12.42 -8.41
C ASP A 68 -23.27 -13.87 -8.09
N ASP A 69 -22.80 -14.14 -6.87
CA ASP A 69 -22.49 -15.49 -6.39
C ASP A 69 -23.71 -16.43 -6.60
N PRO A 70 -23.55 -17.61 -7.24
CA PRO A 70 -22.31 -18.26 -7.70
C PRO A 70 -21.97 -18.06 -9.18
N ASP A 71 -22.73 -17.26 -9.91
CA ASP A 71 -22.59 -17.13 -11.37
C ASP A 71 -21.25 -16.48 -11.79
N ASN A 72 -20.66 -15.64 -10.94
CA ASN A 72 -19.28 -15.13 -11.13
C ASN A 72 -18.17 -16.19 -10.93
N ARG A 73 -18.52 -17.44 -10.59
CA ARG A 73 -17.58 -18.57 -10.33
C ARG A 73 -17.71 -19.70 -11.37
N ARG A 74 -18.17 -19.40 -12.58
CA ARG A 74 -18.22 -20.35 -13.71
C ARG A 74 -16.86 -20.99 -14.00
N ARG A 75 -16.89 -22.20 -14.56
CA ARG A 75 -15.67 -22.90 -15.01
C ARG A 75 -14.88 -22.03 -16.00
N MET A 76 -13.54 -22.04 -15.87
CA MET A 76 -12.63 -21.40 -16.83
C MET A 76 -12.95 -21.87 -18.26
N PRO A 77 -13.31 -20.96 -19.19
CA PRO A 77 -13.85 -21.36 -20.50
C PRO A 77 -12.77 -21.82 -21.49
N ALA A 78 -11.55 -21.28 -21.40
CA ALA A 78 -10.43 -21.57 -22.28
C ALA A 78 -9.10 -21.17 -21.62
N PHE A 79 -7.97 -21.41 -22.29
CA PHE A 79 -6.62 -21.00 -21.85
C PHE A 79 -5.87 -20.29 -22.99
N ALA A 80 -6.56 -19.43 -23.75
CA ALA A 80 -5.97 -18.80 -24.93
C ALA A 80 -5.01 -17.67 -24.53
N GLU A 81 -3.74 -17.76 -24.97
CA GLU A 81 -2.74 -16.69 -24.78
C GLU A 81 -2.81 -15.59 -25.86
N THR A 82 -3.74 -15.73 -26.81
CA THR A 82 -3.86 -14.86 -27.99
C THR A 82 -4.81 -13.69 -27.79
N THR A 83 -5.62 -13.69 -26.72
CA THR A 83 -6.58 -12.61 -26.44
C THR A 83 -5.85 -11.29 -26.18
N THR A 84 -6.48 -10.17 -26.54
CA THR A 84 -5.94 -8.83 -26.24
C THR A 84 -5.73 -8.64 -24.75
N ALA A 85 -6.67 -9.08 -23.90
CA ALA A 85 -6.54 -8.99 -22.44
C ALA A 85 -5.33 -9.79 -21.91
N PHE A 86 -5.08 -11.01 -22.39
CA PHE A 86 -3.90 -11.79 -22.00
C PHE A 86 -2.61 -11.08 -22.39
N LYS A 87 -2.50 -10.62 -23.65
CA LYS A 87 -1.32 -9.89 -24.14
C LYS A 87 -1.08 -8.59 -23.38
N LEU A 88 -2.15 -7.88 -23.01
CA LEU A 88 -2.10 -6.67 -22.20
C LEU A 88 -1.56 -6.96 -20.80
N ILE A 89 -2.11 -7.98 -20.13
CA ILE A 89 -1.65 -8.42 -18.81
C ILE A 89 -0.17 -8.85 -18.86
N LYS A 90 0.23 -9.62 -19.87
CA LYS A 90 1.62 -10.04 -20.09
C LYS A 90 2.55 -8.84 -20.25
N SER A 91 2.17 -7.86 -21.08
CA SER A 91 2.99 -6.68 -21.35
C SER A 91 3.13 -5.80 -20.11
N LEU A 92 2.02 -5.49 -19.43
CA LEU A 92 2.04 -4.60 -18.26
C LEU A 92 2.59 -5.25 -17.00
N SER A 93 2.41 -6.56 -16.79
CA SER A 93 3.09 -7.28 -15.70
C SER A 93 4.60 -7.32 -15.92
N THR A 94 5.06 -7.46 -17.16
CA THR A 94 6.48 -7.34 -17.51
C THR A 94 7.00 -5.93 -17.23
N LEU A 95 6.27 -4.88 -17.65
CA LEU A 95 6.64 -3.50 -17.33
C LEU A 95 6.72 -3.28 -15.82
N ARG A 96 5.72 -3.77 -15.07
CA ARG A 96 5.65 -3.62 -13.63
C ARG A 96 6.80 -4.30 -12.90
N LYS A 97 7.25 -5.45 -13.40
CA LYS A 97 8.43 -6.14 -12.88
C LYS A 97 9.73 -5.38 -13.15
N ASN A 98 9.81 -4.65 -14.27
CA ASN A 98 11.05 -4.09 -14.76
C ASN A 98 11.19 -2.58 -14.53
N ASN A 99 10.14 -1.85 -14.13
CA ASN A 99 10.18 -0.41 -13.88
C ASN A 99 9.61 -0.09 -12.49
N GLU A 100 10.49 0.31 -11.58
CA GLU A 100 10.17 0.49 -10.17
C GLU A 100 9.21 1.66 -9.88
N ALA A 101 8.94 2.52 -10.88
CA ALA A 101 7.87 3.50 -10.78
C ALA A 101 6.53 2.81 -10.52
N LEU A 102 6.28 1.64 -11.12
CA LEU A 102 5.03 0.92 -10.92
C LEU A 102 4.97 0.23 -9.55
N GLY A 103 6.10 -0.31 -9.07
CA GLY A 103 6.24 -0.95 -7.76
C GLY A 103 6.08 0.04 -6.60
N TYR A 104 6.83 1.15 -6.64
CA TYR A 104 7.01 2.02 -5.47
C TYR A 104 6.66 3.49 -5.70
N GLY A 105 6.50 3.90 -6.96
CA GLY A 105 6.41 5.31 -7.31
C GLY A 105 5.14 6.01 -6.85
N ALA A 106 5.27 7.28 -6.52
CA ALA A 106 4.14 8.16 -6.23
C ALA A 106 3.23 8.30 -7.46
N THR A 107 1.94 8.58 -7.25
CA THR A 107 0.98 8.85 -8.33
C THR A 107 0.69 10.33 -8.43
N SER A 108 0.75 10.89 -9.64
CA SER A 108 0.36 12.27 -9.94
C SER A 108 -0.62 12.30 -11.11
N GLU A 109 -1.72 13.02 -10.97
CA GLU A 109 -2.56 13.39 -12.12
C GLU A 109 -1.78 14.37 -13.01
N ARG A 110 -1.79 14.11 -14.31
CA ARG A 110 -1.17 15.00 -15.31
C ARG A 110 -2.20 15.64 -16.25
N TRP A 111 -3.34 14.98 -16.47
CA TRP A 111 -4.42 15.49 -17.28
C TRP A 111 -5.72 14.73 -16.96
N ILE A 112 -6.86 15.43 -16.87
CA ILE A 112 -8.14 14.78 -16.61
C ILE A 112 -9.33 15.50 -17.27
N ASN A 113 -10.28 14.72 -17.75
CA ASN A 113 -11.66 15.15 -17.98
C ASN A 113 -12.63 13.98 -17.70
N ALA A 114 -13.90 14.09 -18.09
CA ALA A 114 -14.90 13.05 -17.84
C ALA A 114 -14.60 11.68 -18.51
N ASN A 115 -13.76 11.64 -19.54
CA ASN A 115 -13.49 10.45 -20.36
C ASN A 115 -12.02 10.10 -20.49
N THR A 116 -11.11 10.99 -20.12
CA THR A 116 -9.68 10.77 -20.23
C THR A 116 -9.02 11.00 -18.89
N TYR A 117 -8.16 10.08 -18.50
CA TYR A 117 -7.30 10.21 -17.35
C TYR A 117 -5.85 9.90 -17.74
N ILE A 118 -4.97 10.86 -17.52
CA ILE A 118 -3.53 10.69 -17.69
C ILE A 118 -2.88 10.87 -16.34
N PHE A 119 -2.22 9.81 -15.88
CA PHE A 119 -1.49 9.82 -14.62
C PHE A 119 -0.05 9.36 -14.80
N GLU A 120 0.79 9.79 -13.89
CA GLU A 120 2.19 9.45 -13.83
C GLU A 120 2.50 8.68 -12.55
N ARG A 121 3.31 7.64 -12.69
CA ARG A 121 4.00 6.95 -11.62
C ARG A 121 5.46 7.36 -11.66
N LYS A 122 6.03 7.75 -10.52
CA LYS A 122 7.43 8.16 -10.43
C LYS A 122 8.12 7.63 -9.19
N PHE A 123 9.21 6.89 -9.39
CA PHE A 123 10.14 6.48 -8.34
C PHE A 123 11.53 6.98 -8.72
N TYR A 124 11.94 8.11 -8.14
CA TYR A 124 13.17 8.82 -8.52
C TYR A 124 13.27 9.09 -10.03
N GLY A 125 14.23 8.47 -10.72
CA GLY A 125 14.45 8.59 -12.16
C GLY A 125 13.53 7.70 -13.00
N SER A 126 12.93 6.67 -12.41
CA SER A 126 12.01 5.77 -13.08
C SER A 126 10.63 6.42 -13.18
N VAL A 127 10.06 6.47 -14.38
CA VAL A 127 8.81 7.16 -14.70
C VAL A 127 7.96 6.28 -15.60
N VAL A 128 6.67 6.16 -15.30
CA VAL A 128 5.66 5.60 -16.21
C VAL A 128 4.49 6.56 -16.30
N VAL A 129 4.14 6.99 -17.50
CA VAL A 129 2.97 7.82 -17.79
C VAL A 129 1.95 6.96 -18.52
N VAL A 130 0.72 6.97 -18.05
CA VAL A 130 -0.38 6.17 -18.59
C VAL A 130 -1.52 7.11 -18.97
N ALA A 131 -1.96 7.04 -20.22
CA ALA A 131 -3.13 7.75 -20.71
C ALA A 131 -4.23 6.77 -21.07
N ILE A 132 -5.42 6.98 -20.51
CA ILE A 132 -6.61 6.17 -20.75
C ILE A 132 -7.70 7.07 -21.30
N ASN A 133 -8.22 6.77 -22.50
CA ASN A 133 -9.45 7.36 -23.02
C ASN A 133 -10.55 6.30 -23.04
N LYS A 134 -11.59 6.45 -22.21
CA LYS A 134 -12.76 5.55 -22.16
C LYS A 134 -13.93 5.99 -23.06
N ALA A 135 -13.79 7.07 -23.83
CA ALA A 135 -14.84 7.48 -24.75
C ALA A 135 -14.77 6.69 -26.05
N ALA A 136 -15.94 6.48 -26.66
CA ALA A 136 -16.09 6.00 -28.03
C ALA A 136 -15.65 7.03 -29.10
N THR A 137 -15.05 8.16 -28.69
CA THR A 137 -14.56 9.22 -29.57
C THR A 137 -13.12 9.62 -29.23
N THR A 138 -12.41 10.12 -30.23
CA THR A 138 -11.07 10.68 -30.07
C THR A 138 -11.07 11.86 -29.11
N GLN A 139 -10.04 11.96 -28.27
CA GLN A 139 -9.85 13.07 -27.32
C GLN A 139 -8.56 13.83 -27.66
N ASN A 140 -8.63 15.16 -27.69
CA ASN A 140 -7.46 16.02 -27.90
C ASN A 140 -6.81 16.31 -26.55
N VAL A 141 -5.50 16.12 -26.46
CA VAL A 141 -4.70 16.41 -25.26
C VAL A 141 -3.73 17.54 -25.58
N SER A 142 -3.82 18.60 -24.80
CA SER A 142 -2.92 19.75 -24.84
C SER A 142 -2.49 20.15 -23.44
N GLY A 143 -1.33 20.79 -23.33
CA GLY A 143 -0.81 21.30 -22.06
C GLY A 143 -0.41 20.23 -21.04
N LEU A 144 -0.20 18.99 -21.48
CA LEU A 144 0.30 17.92 -20.60
C LEU A 144 1.74 18.23 -20.17
N VAL A 145 2.01 18.10 -18.87
CA VAL A 145 3.35 18.20 -18.27
C VAL A 145 3.70 16.85 -17.63
N THR A 146 4.91 16.36 -17.87
CA THR A 146 5.39 15.03 -17.43
C THR A 146 6.79 15.10 -16.82
N SER A 147 7.18 14.10 -16.03
CA SER A 147 8.59 13.91 -15.62
C SER A 147 9.45 13.21 -16.68
N LEU A 148 8.87 12.74 -17.79
CA LEU A 148 9.64 12.16 -18.89
C LEU A 148 10.47 13.25 -19.59
N PRO A 149 11.81 13.16 -19.59
CA PRO A 149 12.69 14.14 -20.24
C PRO A 149 12.41 14.34 -21.73
N THR A 150 12.95 15.41 -22.31
CA THR A 150 12.89 15.71 -23.75
C THR A 150 13.23 14.47 -24.58
N GLY A 151 12.33 14.10 -25.50
CA GLY A 151 12.45 12.89 -26.30
C GLY A 151 11.10 12.40 -26.80
N THR A 152 11.14 11.39 -27.67
CA THR A 152 9.95 10.71 -28.19
C THR A 152 9.89 9.31 -27.61
N TYR A 153 8.74 8.99 -27.00
CA TYR A 153 8.47 7.73 -26.34
C TYR A 153 7.38 7.00 -27.14
N SER A 154 7.72 5.85 -27.71
CA SER A 154 6.75 4.96 -28.32
C SER A 154 5.80 4.39 -27.26
N ASP A 155 4.58 4.05 -27.65
CA ASP A 155 3.69 3.27 -26.80
C ASP A 155 4.33 1.92 -26.44
N TYR A 156 4.52 1.66 -25.15
CA TYR A 156 5.07 0.42 -24.62
C TYR A 156 4.21 -0.80 -25.00
N LEU A 157 2.92 -0.60 -25.20
CA LEU A 157 1.99 -1.65 -25.63
C LEU A 157 2.03 -1.91 -27.14
N ALA A 158 2.90 -1.24 -27.89
CA ALA A 158 3.05 -1.39 -29.34
C ALA A 158 1.70 -1.28 -30.08
N ASN A 159 0.86 -0.33 -29.65
CA ASN A 159 -0.47 -0.06 -30.18
C ASN A 159 -1.50 -1.20 -29.99
N LEU A 160 -1.24 -2.17 -29.09
CA LEU A 160 -2.14 -3.30 -28.80
C LEU A 160 -3.59 -2.88 -28.49
N VAL A 161 -3.73 -1.72 -27.84
CA VAL A 161 -5.02 -1.09 -27.49
C VAL A 161 -5.05 0.36 -27.98
N SER A 162 -4.62 0.55 -29.24
CA SER A 162 -4.66 1.81 -29.97
C SER A 162 -3.89 2.96 -29.31
N GLY A 163 -2.77 2.64 -28.66
CA GLY A 163 -1.87 3.62 -28.08
C GLY A 163 -1.20 4.53 -29.13
N VAL A 164 -0.63 5.64 -28.66
CA VAL A 164 0.09 6.61 -29.49
C VAL A 164 1.45 6.94 -28.88
N SER A 165 2.36 7.55 -29.66
CA SER A 165 3.64 8.03 -29.13
C SER A 165 3.47 9.39 -28.43
N LEU A 166 4.30 9.63 -27.40
CA LEU A 166 4.40 10.91 -26.71
C LEU A 166 5.71 11.60 -27.08
N THR A 167 5.68 12.92 -27.31
CA THR A 167 6.91 13.72 -27.46
C THR A 167 6.98 14.76 -26.37
N SER A 168 7.94 14.61 -25.45
CA SER A 168 8.31 15.64 -24.47
C SER A 168 9.27 16.64 -25.12
N THR A 169 9.06 17.93 -24.91
CA THR A 169 9.75 19.00 -25.63
C THR A 169 10.62 19.87 -24.70
N THR A 170 10.04 20.90 -24.09
CA THR A 170 10.77 21.90 -23.31
C THR A 170 10.62 21.68 -21.81
N VAL A 171 11.65 22.06 -21.05
CA VAL A 171 11.62 22.06 -19.58
C VAL A 171 10.53 23.02 -19.10
N ASN A 172 9.72 22.57 -18.14
CA ASN A 172 8.69 23.34 -17.46
C ASN A 172 8.77 23.09 -15.95
N GLY A 173 9.47 23.97 -15.25
CA GLY A 173 9.74 23.81 -13.81
C GLY A 173 10.50 22.50 -13.54
N SER A 174 9.91 21.62 -12.74
CA SER A 174 10.47 20.29 -12.42
C SER A 174 10.08 19.18 -13.43
N GLY A 175 9.32 19.51 -14.48
CA GLY A 175 8.87 18.59 -15.51
C GLY A 175 9.17 19.10 -16.92
N TYR A 176 8.48 18.51 -17.90
CA TYR A 176 8.64 18.77 -19.33
C TYR A 176 7.26 18.89 -19.98
N ASN A 177 7.08 19.88 -20.85
CA ASN A 177 5.88 19.98 -21.69
C ASN A 177 5.86 18.84 -22.71
N SER A 178 4.67 18.34 -23.06
CA SER A 178 4.51 17.51 -24.25
C SER A 178 4.02 18.33 -25.45
N SER A 179 4.31 17.86 -26.66
CA SER A 179 3.55 18.25 -27.85
C SER A 179 2.06 17.89 -27.66
N ASN A 180 1.16 18.62 -28.32
CA ASN A 180 -0.25 18.24 -28.38
C ASN A 180 -0.40 16.93 -29.18
N PHE A 181 -1.33 16.08 -28.77
CA PHE A 181 -1.61 14.81 -29.44
C PHE A 181 -3.08 14.44 -29.31
N THR A 182 -3.48 13.38 -30.02
CA THR A 182 -4.83 12.84 -29.95
C THR A 182 -4.79 11.42 -29.39
N LEU A 183 -5.70 11.12 -28.48
CA LEU A 183 -5.96 9.77 -27.99
C LEU A 183 -7.12 9.18 -28.79
N PRO A 184 -6.93 8.07 -29.51
CA PRO A 184 -8.02 7.38 -30.20
C PRO A 184 -9.15 6.98 -29.24
N ALA A 185 -10.34 6.74 -29.78
CA ALA A 185 -11.46 6.19 -29.01
C ALA A 185 -11.05 4.88 -28.31
N ASN A 186 -11.46 4.71 -27.05
CA ASN A 186 -11.24 3.49 -26.26
C ASN A 186 -9.78 3.02 -26.26
N SER A 187 -8.85 3.94 -26.04
CA SER A 187 -7.41 3.68 -26.14
C SER A 187 -6.69 3.75 -24.80
N VAL A 188 -5.58 3.02 -24.73
CA VAL A 188 -4.58 3.17 -23.66
C VAL A 188 -3.22 3.35 -24.29
N SER A 189 -2.49 4.37 -23.85
CA SER A 189 -1.07 4.58 -24.18
C SER A 189 -0.24 4.49 -22.91
N VAL A 190 0.91 3.82 -22.99
CA VAL A 190 1.86 3.73 -21.86
C VAL A 190 3.24 4.16 -22.32
N TRP A 191 3.81 5.14 -21.65
CA TRP A 191 5.17 5.64 -21.92
C TRP A 191 6.01 5.47 -20.68
N GLN A 192 7.27 5.09 -20.83
CA GLN A 192 8.11 4.75 -19.70
C GLN A 192 9.56 5.14 -19.90
N LEU A 193 10.24 5.36 -18.79
CA LEU A 193 11.68 5.51 -18.68
C LEU A 193 12.12 4.81 -17.40
N ASP A 194 13.19 4.01 -17.49
CA ASP A 194 13.83 3.39 -16.32
C ASP A 194 15.35 3.48 -16.48
N PRO A 195 15.99 4.55 -15.96
CA PRO A 195 17.42 4.73 -16.08
C PRO A 195 18.16 3.93 -14.98
N ALA A 196 19.30 3.34 -15.33
CA ALA A 196 20.18 2.74 -14.33
C ALA A 196 20.63 3.78 -13.29
N THR A 197 20.71 3.37 -12.02
CA THR A 197 21.12 4.25 -10.91
C THR A 197 22.28 3.66 -10.13
N SER A 198 23.18 4.55 -9.66
CA SER A 198 24.26 4.22 -8.74
C SER A 198 23.98 4.59 -7.29
N SER A 199 22.85 5.26 -7.04
CA SER A 199 22.38 5.63 -5.71
C SER A 199 21.32 4.62 -5.23
N ALA A 200 21.47 4.14 -4.00
CA ALA A 200 20.53 3.21 -3.38
C ALA A 200 19.19 3.93 -3.10
N GLN A 201 18.11 3.37 -3.62
CA GLN A 201 16.76 3.93 -3.52
C GLN A 201 15.84 2.86 -2.96
N LEU A 202 15.41 3.05 -1.71
CA LEU A 202 14.60 2.08 -0.98
C LEU A 202 13.12 2.33 -1.29
N GLY A 203 12.45 1.30 -1.84
CA GLY A 203 11.04 1.33 -2.21
C GLY A 203 10.10 0.76 -1.14
N ASN A 204 10.40 -0.43 -0.61
CA ASN A 204 9.59 -1.07 0.44
C ASN A 204 10.41 -1.94 1.42
N VAL A 205 9.85 -2.19 2.61
CA VAL A 205 10.34 -3.20 3.58
C VAL A 205 9.16 -4.07 4.01
N THR A 206 9.26 -5.39 3.82
CA THR A 206 8.18 -6.34 4.13
C THR A 206 8.67 -7.48 5.04
N PRO A 207 7.99 -7.77 6.17
CA PRO A 207 6.91 -6.98 6.77
C PRO A 207 7.40 -5.58 7.23
N THR A 208 6.48 -4.65 7.41
CA THR A 208 6.78 -3.27 7.88
C THR A 208 6.93 -3.17 9.40
N ALA A 209 6.62 -4.24 10.12
CA ALA A 209 6.76 -4.33 11.56
C ALA A 209 7.03 -5.78 12.02
N ALA A 210 7.97 -5.96 12.94
CA ALA A 210 8.27 -7.26 13.54
C ALA A 210 9.20 -7.12 14.75
N GLN A 211 9.31 -8.19 15.54
CA GLN A 211 10.34 -8.32 16.58
C GLN A 211 11.73 -8.67 16.01
N PRO A 212 12.82 -8.46 16.78
CA PRO A 212 14.15 -8.94 16.44
C PRO A 212 14.20 -10.42 16.04
N GLY A 213 15.07 -10.76 15.08
CA GLY A 213 15.25 -12.13 14.57
C GLY A 213 14.34 -12.50 13.39
N VAL A 214 13.30 -11.71 13.10
CA VAL A 214 12.46 -11.92 11.91
C VAL A 214 13.20 -11.51 10.64
N LYS A 215 13.04 -12.28 9.56
CA LYS A 215 13.54 -11.89 8.23
C LYS A 215 12.62 -10.85 7.60
N VAL A 216 13.23 -9.83 7.01
CA VAL A 216 12.56 -8.84 6.18
C VAL A 216 13.12 -8.89 4.76
N VAL A 217 12.27 -8.56 3.80
CA VAL A 217 12.64 -8.29 2.42
C VAL A 217 12.66 -6.77 2.25
N ILE A 218 13.79 -6.23 1.82
CA ILE A 218 13.97 -4.81 1.50
C ILE A 218 14.09 -4.73 -0.01
N ALA A 219 13.20 -3.96 -0.64
CA ALA A 219 13.10 -3.88 -2.09
C ALA A 219 13.25 -2.43 -2.57
N GLY A 220 13.79 -2.24 -3.78
CA GLY A 220 14.14 -0.94 -4.33
C GLY A 220 15.02 -1.07 -5.57
N GLN A 221 15.93 -0.12 -5.79
CA GLN A 221 16.89 -0.18 -6.90
C GLN A 221 18.22 0.49 -6.55
N GLY A 222 19.26 0.18 -7.33
CA GLY A 222 20.58 0.80 -7.19
C GLY A 222 21.39 0.31 -5.99
N PHE A 223 21.01 -0.81 -5.38
CA PHE A 223 21.77 -1.43 -4.29
C PHE A 223 23.13 -1.95 -4.76
N GLY A 224 23.30 -2.21 -6.05
CA GLY A 224 24.50 -2.79 -6.64
C GLY A 224 24.57 -4.31 -6.46
N SER A 225 25.49 -4.96 -7.18
CA SER A 225 25.69 -6.41 -7.10
C SER A 225 26.53 -6.86 -5.91
N ALA A 226 27.43 -6.01 -5.42
CA ALA A 226 28.25 -6.28 -4.23
C ALA A 226 27.50 -5.93 -2.96
N THR A 227 27.52 -6.84 -1.97
CA THR A 227 26.85 -6.64 -0.68
C THR A 227 27.35 -5.38 0.02
N GLY A 228 26.42 -4.47 0.30
CA GLY A 228 26.64 -3.27 1.11
C GLY A 228 26.27 -3.49 2.57
N SER A 229 25.58 -2.52 3.17
CA SER A 229 25.07 -2.62 4.55
C SER A 229 23.61 -2.19 4.65
N VAL A 230 22.93 -2.76 5.64
CA VAL A 230 21.56 -2.38 6.03
C VAL A 230 21.58 -2.00 7.50
N LYS A 231 20.91 -0.91 7.88
CA LYS A 231 20.76 -0.48 9.27
C LYS A 231 19.30 -0.24 9.63
N PHE A 232 18.94 -0.59 10.86
CA PHE A 232 17.70 -0.20 11.53
C PHE A 232 18.08 0.81 12.61
N GLY A 233 17.74 2.08 12.37
CA GLY A 233 18.31 3.20 13.11
C GLY A 233 19.82 3.21 12.94
N THR A 234 20.56 3.03 14.04
CA THR A 234 22.03 2.95 14.04
C THR A 234 22.57 1.52 13.99
N THR A 235 21.72 0.51 14.16
CA THR A 235 22.13 -0.88 14.36
C THR A 235 22.20 -1.63 13.03
N ALA A 236 23.34 -2.28 12.76
CA ALA A 236 23.53 -3.08 11.56
C ALA A 236 22.67 -4.36 11.58
N ALA A 237 22.02 -4.66 10.46
CA ALA A 237 21.29 -5.90 10.25
C ALA A 237 22.18 -6.98 9.62
N VAL A 238 21.90 -8.25 9.93
CA VAL A 238 22.55 -9.38 9.27
C VAL A 238 21.88 -9.60 7.91
N ILE A 239 22.67 -9.60 6.84
CA ILE A 239 22.20 -9.79 5.46
C ILE A 239 22.34 -11.27 5.08
N THR A 240 21.28 -11.84 4.52
CA THR A 240 21.21 -13.24 4.07
C THR A 240 21.15 -13.41 2.55
N SER A 241 20.67 -12.39 1.83
CA SER A 241 20.78 -12.31 0.37
C SER A 241 20.83 -10.85 -0.08
N TRP A 242 21.47 -10.61 -1.22
CA TRP A 242 21.64 -9.28 -1.79
C TRP A 242 21.64 -9.34 -3.32
N ASN A 243 20.89 -8.45 -3.95
CA ASN A 243 21.03 -8.07 -5.34
C ASN A 243 20.65 -6.59 -5.51
N ASP A 244 20.69 -6.08 -6.74
CA ASP A 244 20.48 -4.65 -7.02
C ASP A 244 19.10 -4.11 -6.63
N GLN A 245 18.08 -4.99 -6.57
CA GLN A 245 16.68 -4.63 -6.34
C GLN A 245 16.08 -5.24 -5.06
N GLN A 246 16.77 -6.19 -4.44
CA GLN A 246 16.25 -6.93 -3.29
C GLN A 246 17.36 -7.36 -2.33
N ILE A 247 17.09 -7.16 -1.05
CA ILE A 247 17.94 -7.58 0.06
C ILE A 247 17.07 -8.36 1.04
N VAL A 248 17.53 -9.51 1.50
CA VAL A 248 16.90 -10.20 2.65
C VAL A 248 17.80 -10.04 3.86
N ALA A 249 17.30 -9.41 4.90
CA ALA A 249 18.03 -9.15 6.14
C ALA A 249 17.22 -9.59 7.36
N THR A 250 17.89 -9.75 8.50
CA THR A 250 17.24 -10.06 9.78
C THR A 250 17.14 -8.81 10.63
N VAL A 251 15.96 -8.56 11.21
CA VAL A 251 15.72 -7.46 12.16
C VAL A 251 16.71 -7.61 13.33
N PRO A 252 17.61 -6.64 13.55
CA PRO A 252 18.61 -6.74 14.60
C PRO A 252 17.99 -6.58 15.99
N THR A 253 18.77 -6.87 17.04
CA THR A 253 18.36 -6.58 18.42
C THR A 253 18.33 -5.07 18.65
N ILE A 254 17.12 -4.51 18.62
CA ILE A 254 16.82 -3.07 18.80
C ILE A 254 15.65 -2.91 19.78
N GLY A 255 15.53 -1.72 20.38
CA GLY A 255 14.38 -1.39 21.22
C GLY A 255 13.07 -1.30 20.42
N GLN A 256 11.92 -1.40 21.09
CA GLN A 256 10.63 -1.22 20.43
C GLN A 256 10.46 0.21 19.87
N GLY A 257 9.54 0.35 18.93
CA GLY A 257 9.18 1.63 18.33
C GLY A 257 9.60 1.74 16.87
N VAL A 258 9.46 2.94 16.31
CA VAL A 258 9.75 3.19 14.89
C VAL A 258 11.24 3.45 14.70
N HIS A 259 11.85 2.70 13.78
CA HIS A 259 13.25 2.84 13.38
C HIS A 259 13.34 3.09 11.87
N ALA A 260 14.22 4.01 11.48
CA ALA A 260 14.53 4.25 10.08
C ALA A 260 15.39 3.10 9.53
N VAL A 261 14.90 2.40 8.52
CA VAL A 261 15.65 1.42 7.74
C VAL A 261 16.36 2.16 6.61
N THR A 262 17.67 1.93 6.48
CA THR A 262 18.49 2.49 5.39
C THR A 262 19.40 1.43 4.78
N VAL A 263 19.68 1.58 3.49
CA VAL A 263 20.59 0.73 2.73
C VAL A 263 21.77 1.58 2.29
N THR A 264 23.00 1.11 2.51
CA THR A 264 24.21 1.75 1.96
C THR A 264 24.89 0.77 1.03
N ARG A 265 25.00 1.15 -0.25
CA ARG A 265 25.67 0.36 -1.29
C ARG A 265 27.17 0.17 -0.97
N SER A 266 27.73 -0.97 -1.40
CA SER A 266 29.16 -1.23 -1.27
C SER A 266 30.01 -0.15 -1.96
N GLY A 267 31.01 0.38 -1.25
CA GLY A 267 31.86 1.48 -1.71
C GLY A 267 31.23 2.88 -1.62
N SER A 268 29.96 2.99 -1.22
CA SER A 268 29.30 4.28 -0.93
C SER A 268 29.37 4.62 0.55
N VAL A 269 29.43 5.92 0.86
CA VAL A 269 29.24 6.45 2.23
C VAL A 269 27.84 7.05 2.43
N THR A 270 27.07 7.21 1.35
CA THR A 270 25.73 7.81 1.37
C THR A 270 24.67 6.72 1.51
N PRO A 271 23.83 6.75 2.56
CA PRO A 271 22.70 5.84 2.69
C PRO A 271 21.57 6.23 1.71
N SER A 272 20.68 5.27 1.46
CA SER A 272 19.40 5.49 0.77
C SER A 272 18.49 6.45 1.55
N ASN A 273 17.33 6.77 0.98
CA ASN A 273 16.21 7.26 1.79
C ASN A 273 15.89 6.28 2.93
N ALA A 274 15.29 6.83 3.98
CA ALA A 274 14.78 6.05 5.09
C ALA A 274 13.41 5.45 4.77
N PHE A 275 13.15 4.27 5.34
CA PHE A 275 11.82 3.66 5.42
C PHE A 275 11.49 3.38 6.88
N ASN A 276 10.29 3.74 7.32
CA ASN A 276 9.89 3.52 8.72
C ASN A 276 9.54 2.06 8.96
N PHE A 277 10.20 1.44 9.94
CA PHE A 277 9.91 0.08 10.38
C PHE A 277 9.58 0.07 11.87
N THR A 278 8.50 -0.60 12.25
CA THR A 278 8.10 -0.71 13.67
C THR A 278 8.66 -1.98 14.30
N ALA A 279 9.60 -1.82 15.23
CA ALA A 279 10.13 -2.93 16.01
C ALA A 279 9.23 -3.25 17.21
N TYR A 280 8.89 -4.53 17.37
CA TYR A 280 8.22 -5.06 18.57
C TYR A 280 9.25 -5.55 19.59
N GLN A 281 8.88 -5.57 20.88
CA GLN A 281 9.76 -6.12 21.92
C GLN A 281 9.91 -7.64 21.83
N ALA A 282 8.89 -8.33 21.32
CA ALA A 282 8.81 -9.79 21.21
C ALA A 282 7.74 -10.17 20.20
N LYS A 283 7.64 -11.47 19.90
CA LYS A 283 6.52 -12.01 19.14
C LYS A 283 5.21 -11.62 19.83
N LEU A 284 4.22 -11.18 19.06
CA LEU A 284 2.92 -10.78 19.61
C LEU A 284 2.02 -12.00 19.82
N ILE A 285 1.20 -11.94 20.88
CA ILE A 285 0.08 -12.87 21.12
C ILE A 285 -1.20 -12.08 21.43
N PRO A 286 -2.39 -12.61 21.09
CA PRO A 286 -3.64 -11.95 21.40
C PRO A 286 -3.94 -12.03 22.90
N VAL A 287 -4.26 -10.88 23.49
CA VAL A 287 -4.70 -10.76 24.88
C VAL A 287 -6.02 -10.00 24.91
N THR A 288 -7.03 -10.59 25.53
CA THR A 288 -8.32 -9.91 25.76
C THR A 288 -8.24 -9.08 27.03
N PHE A 289 -8.41 -7.77 26.88
CA PHE A 289 -8.52 -6.81 27.98
C PHE A 289 -9.99 -6.57 28.29
N THR A 290 -10.37 -6.68 29.55
CA THR A 290 -11.70 -6.34 30.06
C THR A 290 -11.56 -5.27 31.15
N ILE A 291 -12.25 -4.15 30.94
CA ILE A 291 -12.36 -3.05 31.91
C ILE A 291 -13.78 -3.07 32.46
N ASN A 292 -13.94 -3.49 33.71
CA ASN A 292 -15.25 -3.51 34.37
C ASN A 292 -15.58 -2.15 34.98
N ASN A 293 -16.87 -1.85 35.03
CA ASN A 293 -17.40 -0.65 35.68
C ASN A 293 -16.71 0.63 35.17
N ALA A 294 -16.57 0.78 33.85
CA ALA A 294 -15.94 1.95 33.28
C ALA A 294 -16.71 3.24 33.60
N SER A 295 -16.00 4.37 33.56
CA SER A 295 -16.61 5.71 33.70
C SER A 295 -17.82 5.85 32.76
N PRO A 296 -18.97 6.37 33.23
CA PRO A 296 -20.16 6.52 32.40
C PRO A 296 -19.89 7.25 31.08
N THR A 297 -20.47 6.74 30.00
CA THR A 297 -20.29 7.25 28.63
C THR A 297 -21.61 7.79 28.08
N ASN A 298 -21.55 8.91 27.35
CA ASN A 298 -22.65 9.40 26.52
C ASN A 298 -22.54 8.86 25.08
N PRO A 299 -23.59 9.00 24.24
CA PRO A 299 -23.49 8.67 22.82
C PRO A 299 -22.30 9.37 22.16
N GLY A 300 -21.41 8.58 21.54
CA GLY A 300 -20.17 9.06 20.91
C GLY A 300 -18.93 9.03 21.81
N ASP A 301 -19.08 8.89 23.12
CA ASP A 301 -17.96 8.62 24.03
C ASP A 301 -17.57 7.14 23.94
N ASN A 302 -16.27 6.86 23.99
CA ASN A 302 -15.74 5.50 23.91
C ASN A 302 -14.59 5.29 24.88
N ILE A 303 -14.43 4.05 25.35
CA ILE A 303 -13.27 3.63 26.14
C ILE A 303 -12.17 3.11 25.20
N TYR A 304 -10.93 3.49 25.47
CA TYR A 304 -9.72 3.05 24.77
C TYR A 304 -8.70 2.53 25.78
N LEU A 305 -7.75 1.75 25.29
CA LEU A 305 -6.60 1.26 26.03
C LEU A 305 -5.34 2.01 25.57
N THR A 306 -4.47 2.37 26.51
CA THR A 306 -3.16 2.96 26.20
C THR A 306 -2.11 2.49 27.20
N GLY A 307 -0.84 2.39 26.81
CA GLY A 307 0.18 1.76 27.64
C GLY A 307 1.61 1.96 27.16
N ASN A 308 2.55 1.29 27.84
CA ASN A 308 3.98 1.52 27.67
C ASN A 308 4.64 0.80 26.48
N THR A 309 3.86 0.12 25.65
CA THR A 309 4.36 -0.56 24.45
C THR A 309 3.84 0.08 23.18
N VAL A 310 4.52 -0.17 22.06
CA VAL A 310 4.10 0.35 20.75
C VAL A 310 2.73 -0.19 20.34
N GLU A 311 2.44 -1.44 20.69
CA GLU A 311 1.14 -2.08 20.45
C GLU A 311 0.03 -1.51 21.33
N LEU A 312 0.39 -0.83 22.42
CA LEU A 312 -0.50 -0.10 23.32
C LEU A 312 -0.44 1.42 23.12
N GLY A 313 0.12 1.89 22.00
CA GLY A 313 0.09 3.30 21.64
C GLY A 313 1.06 4.20 22.41
N ASN A 314 2.00 3.67 23.20
CA ASN A 314 2.99 4.46 23.95
C ASN A 314 2.38 5.63 24.74
N TRP A 315 1.32 5.37 25.51
CA TRP A 315 0.56 6.35 26.29
C TRP A 315 -0.16 7.44 25.47
N ALA A 316 -0.41 7.19 24.17
CA ALA A 316 -1.20 8.10 23.34
C ALA A 316 -2.64 8.26 23.85
N THR A 317 -3.21 9.44 23.58
CA THR A 317 -4.53 9.86 24.07
C THR A 317 -5.50 10.28 22.96
N THR A 318 -5.12 10.06 21.70
CA THR A 318 -5.97 10.34 20.54
C THR A 318 -6.60 9.05 20.03
N THR A 319 -7.73 9.17 19.33
CA THR A 319 -8.41 8.01 18.71
C THR A 319 -7.55 7.29 17.66
N GLY A 320 -6.56 7.98 17.07
CA GLY A 320 -5.61 7.38 16.13
C GLY A 320 -4.36 6.78 16.78
N GLY A 321 -4.10 7.06 18.06
CA GLY A 321 -2.90 6.59 18.77
C GLY A 321 -3.19 5.58 19.87
N ALA A 322 -4.30 5.74 20.60
CA ALA A 322 -4.76 4.78 21.59
C ALA A 322 -5.42 3.57 20.93
N VAL A 323 -5.45 2.43 21.61
CA VAL A 323 -6.00 1.17 21.10
C VAL A 323 -7.50 1.10 21.37
N GLY A 324 -8.31 1.09 20.32
CA GLY A 324 -9.76 1.01 20.44
C GLY A 324 -10.49 1.62 19.24
N ALA A 325 -11.77 1.98 19.36
CA ALA A 325 -12.59 1.89 20.58
C ALA A 325 -12.75 0.45 21.10
N MET A 326 -12.82 0.28 22.43
CA MET A 326 -13.19 -0.98 23.05
C MET A 326 -14.67 -1.29 22.76
N LEU A 327 -15.04 -2.56 22.84
CA LEU A 327 -16.39 -3.05 22.54
C LEU A 327 -17.23 -3.16 23.81
N THR A 328 -18.50 -2.78 23.70
CA THR A 328 -19.55 -3.03 24.70
C THR A 328 -20.91 -3.12 24.01
N ASN A 329 -21.93 -3.56 24.73
CA ASN A 329 -23.32 -3.54 24.27
C ASN A 329 -24.28 -3.38 25.47
N ALA A 330 -25.58 -3.28 25.21
CA ALA A 330 -26.58 -3.06 26.25
C ALA A 330 -26.60 -4.11 27.38
N SER A 331 -26.16 -5.36 27.11
CA SER A 331 -26.12 -6.42 28.13
C SER A 331 -24.80 -6.52 28.89
N THR A 332 -23.73 -5.87 28.40
CA THR A 332 -22.40 -5.92 29.00
C THR A 332 -21.97 -4.59 29.61
N TYR A 333 -22.58 -3.47 29.21
CA TYR A 333 -22.35 -2.16 29.82
C TYR A 333 -22.65 -2.20 31.33
N PRO A 334 -21.80 -1.60 32.20
CA PRO A 334 -20.67 -0.69 31.93
C PRO A 334 -19.30 -1.37 31.71
N ASN A 335 -19.26 -2.65 31.34
CA ASN A 335 -18.01 -3.37 31.07
C ASN A 335 -17.65 -3.29 29.59
N TRP A 336 -16.36 -3.09 29.32
CA TRP A 336 -15.80 -2.93 27.98
C TRP A 336 -14.70 -3.95 27.75
N TRP A 337 -14.55 -4.44 26.52
CA TRP A 337 -13.51 -5.40 26.19
C TRP A 337 -12.90 -5.19 24.81
N LEU A 338 -11.65 -5.62 24.63
CA LEU A 338 -10.96 -5.64 23.35
C LEU A 338 -9.84 -6.68 23.35
N THR A 339 -9.66 -7.39 22.24
CA THR A 339 -8.49 -8.27 22.05
C THR A 339 -7.38 -7.51 21.32
N VAL A 340 -6.21 -7.43 21.93
CA VAL A 340 -5.04 -6.70 21.41
C VAL A 340 -3.85 -7.64 21.30
N SER A 341 -3.08 -7.55 20.21
CA SER A 341 -1.83 -8.30 20.06
C SER A 341 -0.70 -7.59 20.81
N VAL A 342 -0.16 -8.21 21.86
CA VAL A 342 0.84 -7.61 22.77
C VAL A 342 2.07 -8.53 22.92
N PRO A 343 3.25 -8.00 23.31
CA PRO A 343 4.50 -8.78 23.27
C PRO A 343 4.54 -9.92 24.30
N ALA A 344 4.69 -11.15 23.80
CA ALA A 344 4.71 -12.37 24.60
C ALA A 344 5.85 -12.39 25.62
N GLY A 345 5.57 -12.87 26.84
CA GLY A 345 6.55 -13.00 27.91
C GLY A 345 7.07 -11.68 28.48
N LYS A 346 6.45 -10.55 28.13
CA LYS A 346 6.82 -9.22 28.66
C LYS A 346 5.85 -8.75 29.72
N VAL A 347 6.36 -7.96 30.67
CA VAL A 347 5.53 -7.18 31.57
C VAL A 347 5.14 -5.89 30.87
N ILE A 348 3.84 -5.67 30.74
CA ILE A 348 3.27 -4.45 30.17
C ILE A 348 2.59 -3.62 31.25
N GLN A 349 2.53 -2.32 31.03
CA GLN A 349 1.76 -1.39 31.84
C GLN A 349 0.76 -0.65 30.96
N PHE A 350 -0.46 -0.46 31.47
CA PHE A 350 -1.53 0.16 30.71
C PHE A 350 -2.52 0.90 31.60
N LYS A 351 -3.34 1.73 30.97
CA LYS A 351 -4.56 2.32 31.52
C LYS A 351 -5.69 2.35 30.49
N ALA A 352 -6.91 2.38 31.00
CA ALA A 352 -8.08 2.76 30.23
C ALA A 352 -8.27 4.29 30.22
N ILE A 353 -8.70 4.83 29.09
CA ILE A 353 -9.10 6.23 28.93
C ILE A 353 -10.47 6.31 28.27
N LYS A 354 -11.30 7.26 28.70
CA LYS A 354 -12.51 7.65 27.99
C LYS A 354 -12.17 8.81 27.07
N ILE A 355 -12.42 8.65 25.77
CA ILE A 355 -12.35 9.74 24.80
C ILE A 355 -13.77 10.11 24.40
N GLN A 356 -14.15 11.35 24.66
CA GLN A 356 -15.46 11.87 24.35
C GLN A 356 -15.58 12.23 22.87
N SER A 357 -16.82 12.38 22.37
CA SER A 357 -17.07 12.74 20.97
C SER A 357 -16.42 14.05 20.52
N ASN A 358 -16.18 14.98 21.45
CA ASN A 358 -15.48 16.24 21.23
C ASN A 358 -13.94 16.13 21.36
N GLY A 359 -13.39 14.94 21.60
CA GLY A 359 -11.96 14.68 21.79
C GLY A 359 -11.44 14.85 23.22
N THR A 360 -12.29 15.20 24.20
CA THR A 360 -11.87 15.32 25.60
C THR A 360 -11.48 13.96 26.18
N VAL A 361 -10.36 13.91 26.90
CA VAL A 361 -9.79 12.67 27.44
C VAL A 361 -9.96 12.64 28.96
N THR A 362 -10.54 11.56 29.48
CA THR A 362 -10.58 11.25 30.92
C THR A 362 -9.82 9.96 31.17
N TRP A 363 -8.79 10.03 32.00
CA TRP A 363 -8.04 8.86 32.44
C TRP A 363 -8.74 8.18 33.61
N GLU A 364 -8.54 6.87 33.75
CA GLU A 364 -8.71 6.26 35.07
C GLU A 364 -7.64 6.80 36.05
N ASN A 365 -8.01 6.92 37.31
CA ASN A 365 -7.15 7.41 38.38
C ASN A 365 -6.13 6.34 38.81
N GLY A 366 -5.45 6.54 39.94
CA GLY A 366 -4.54 5.55 40.51
C GLY A 366 -3.28 5.22 39.69
N ALA A 367 -2.64 4.11 40.03
CA ALA A 367 -1.43 3.63 39.39
C ALA A 367 -1.74 2.81 38.13
N ASN A 368 -0.75 2.68 37.23
CA ASN A 368 -0.89 1.85 36.04
C ASN A 368 -1.24 0.41 36.41
N HIS A 369 -2.16 -0.21 35.66
CA HIS A 369 -2.32 -1.66 35.72
C HIS A 369 -1.05 -2.30 35.15
N SER A 370 -0.65 -3.44 35.71
CA SER A 370 0.50 -4.22 35.24
C SER A 370 0.08 -5.65 34.95
N TYR A 371 0.56 -6.19 33.83
CA TYR A 371 0.25 -7.55 33.40
C TYR A 371 1.48 -8.24 32.82
N THR A 372 1.70 -9.50 33.20
CA THR A 372 2.72 -10.34 32.56
C THR A 372 2.07 -11.13 31.44
N VAL A 373 2.42 -10.80 30.20
CA VAL A 373 1.88 -11.46 29.02
C VAL A 373 2.39 -12.90 28.96
N PRO A 374 1.51 -13.91 28.69
CA PRO A 374 1.94 -15.28 28.47
C PRO A 374 3.04 -15.37 27.39
N SER A 375 3.95 -16.34 27.52
CA SER A 375 5.02 -16.54 26.53
C SER A 375 4.52 -17.11 25.18
N SER A 376 3.30 -17.66 25.15
CA SER A 376 2.67 -18.27 23.99
C SER A 376 1.16 -18.38 24.17
N GLY A 377 0.43 -18.67 23.09
CA GLY A 377 -1.01 -18.92 23.13
C GLY A 377 -1.80 -17.61 23.16
N VAL A 378 -2.75 -17.51 24.09
CA VAL A 378 -3.62 -16.33 24.28
C VAL A 378 -3.58 -15.90 25.76
N GLY A 379 -3.90 -14.64 26.04
CA GLY A 379 -4.03 -14.12 27.40
C GLY A 379 -5.37 -13.46 27.67
N ASN A 380 -5.67 -13.25 28.95
CA ASN A 380 -6.83 -12.49 29.40
C ASN A 380 -6.45 -11.60 30.58
N VAL A 381 -6.91 -10.37 30.57
CA VAL A 381 -6.73 -9.37 31.63
C VAL A 381 -8.12 -8.86 31.99
N ASN A 382 -8.47 -8.94 33.27
CA ASN A 382 -9.74 -8.46 33.78
C ASN A 382 -9.47 -7.55 34.97
N VAL A 383 -9.75 -6.26 34.81
CA VAL A 383 -9.52 -5.22 35.81
C VAL A 383 -10.75 -4.31 35.91
N SER A 384 -10.91 -3.61 37.02
CA SER A 384 -11.94 -2.58 37.17
C SER A 384 -11.35 -1.20 36.89
N TRP A 385 -12.17 -0.30 36.34
CA TRP A 385 -11.81 1.11 36.21
C TRP A 385 -11.44 1.71 37.57
N GLN A 386 -10.31 2.42 37.62
CA GLN A 386 -9.84 3.10 38.82
C GLN A 386 -10.47 4.50 38.92
N TYR A 387 -11.28 4.73 39.96
CA TYR A 387 -11.98 5.99 40.21
C TYR A 387 -11.19 7.00 41.03
#